data_AF-A0A196N8P8-F1
#
_entry.id   AF-A0A196N8P8-F1
#
_cell.length_a   1.000
_cell.length_b   1.000
_cell.length_c   1.000
_cell.angle_alpha   90.00
_cell.angle_beta   90.00
_cell.angle_gamma   90.00
#
_symmetry.space_group_name_H-M   'P 1'
#
loop_
_entity.id
_entity.type
_entity.pdbx_description
1 polymer ?
#
loop_
_entity_poly.entity_id
_entity_poly.type
_entity_poly.pdbx_seq_one_letter_code
_entity_poly.pdbx_strand_id
1 'polypeptide(L)'
;MSMLRNILMTATLTVVALVPATHAQGLTDAHREMIKATGEADAIALVCGKLSEAQVKTHKAEARQLYLKNGITAAAFDDVYAQGFDAVKALAKAKNIKPGSVACQRAPEDTETED
;
A
#
# COMPACT_ATOMS: atom_id res chain seq x y z
N MET A 1 -1.17 60.87 49.51
CA MET A 1 -0.12 59.84 49.74
C MET A 1 -0.62 58.58 49.06
N SER A 2 -0.37 58.40 47.76
CA SER A 2 0.80 57.72 47.17
C SER A 2 1.09 56.35 47.77
N MET A 3 0.84 55.28 46.99
CA MET A 3 1.82 54.29 46.50
C MET A 3 1.03 53.10 45.92
N LEU A 4 0.91 53.01 44.59
CA LEU A 4 1.77 52.22 43.69
C LEU A 4 1.77 50.71 43.94
N ARG A 5 1.24 50.00 42.93
CA ARG A 5 1.81 48.80 42.28
C ARG A 5 2.04 47.55 43.14
N ASN A 6 1.38 46.46 42.74
CA ASN A 6 2.08 45.23 42.36
C ASN A 6 1.18 44.36 41.49
N ILE A 7 1.30 44.57 40.18
CA ILE A 7 0.82 43.64 39.15
C ILE A 7 1.88 42.54 39.08
N LEU A 8 1.62 41.39 39.70
CA LEU A 8 2.47 40.22 39.53
C LEU A 8 1.97 39.42 38.33
N MET A 9 2.65 39.64 37.20
CA MET A 9 2.57 38.84 35.99
C MET A 9 2.74 37.35 36.33
N THR A 10 1.67 36.57 36.22
CA THR A 10 1.77 35.11 36.18
C THR A 10 2.16 34.73 34.75
N ALA A 11 3.46 34.57 34.52
CA ALA A 11 3.98 33.98 33.30
C ALA A 11 3.59 32.50 33.29
N THR A 12 2.42 32.18 32.72
CA THR A 12 2.09 30.81 32.31
C THR A 12 3.06 30.42 31.21
N LEU A 13 4.09 29.67 31.60
CA LEU A 13 5.01 28.97 30.70
C LEU A 13 4.18 27.98 29.88
N THR A 14 3.68 28.41 28.73
CA THR A 14 3.05 27.52 27.76
C THR A 14 4.16 26.64 27.21
N VAL A 15 4.26 25.42 27.74
CA VAL A 15 5.03 24.34 27.11
C VAL A 15 4.31 24.06 25.78
N VAL A 16 4.74 24.75 24.73
CA VAL A 16 4.40 24.36 23.35
C VAL A 16 5.15 23.05 23.14
N ALA A 17 4.50 21.94 23.51
CA ALA A 17 4.87 20.64 23.03
C ALA A 17 4.77 20.73 21.51
N LEU A 18 5.91 20.89 20.85
CA LEU A 18 6.07 20.60 19.44
C LEU A 18 5.78 19.11 19.30
N VAL A 19 4.50 18.75 19.22
CA VAL A 19 4.09 17.50 18.61
C VAL A 19 4.52 17.67 17.16
N PRO A 20 5.52 16.92 16.66
CA PRO A 20 5.75 16.91 15.24
C PRO A 20 4.42 16.47 14.64
N ALA A 21 3.78 17.37 13.90
CA ALA A 21 2.73 17.00 12.99
C ALA A 21 3.40 16.07 11.98
N THR A 22 3.43 14.78 12.30
CA THR A 22 3.63 13.72 11.34
C THR A 22 2.47 13.86 10.40
N HIS A 23 2.68 14.62 9.32
CA HIS A 23 1.84 14.58 8.14
C HIS A 23 1.86 13.12 7.70
N ALA A 24 0.86 12.35 8.12
CA ALA A 24 0.52 11.12 7.47
C ALA A 24 0.24 11.53 6.02
N GLN A 25 1.22 11.33 5.14
CA GLN A 25 1.03 11.46 3.71
C GLN A 25 0.04 10.35 3.36
N GLY A 26 -1.24 10.71 3.44
CA GLY A 26 -2.35 9.79 3.35
C GLY A 26 -2.30 9.03 2.04
N LEU A 27 -2.98 7.88 2.00
CA LEU A 27 -3.14 7.06 0.81
C LEU A 27 -3.64 7.93 -0.37
N THR A 28 -2.72 8.32 -1.25
CA THR A 28 -3.02 9.05 -2.49
C THR A 28 -3.68 8.11 -3.49
N ASP A 29 -4.34 8.64 -4.51
CA ASP A 29 -4.93 7.80 -5.56
C ASP A 29 -3.85 7.00 -6.31
N ALA A 30 -2.68 7.59 -6.54
CA ALA A 30 -1.54 6.89 -7.11
C ALA A 30 -1.08 5.71 -6.24
N HIS A 31 -0.95 5.93 -4.93
CA HIS A 31 -0.60 4.84 -4.01
C HIS A 31 -1.68 3.76 -3.95
N ARG A 32 -2.97 4.15 -3.97
CA ARG A 32 -4.09 3.20 -4.02
C ARG A 32 -4.00 2.31 -5.25
N GLU A 33 -3.81 2.91 -6.43
CA GLU A 33 -3.74 2.16 -7.68
C GLU A 33 -2.54 1.22 -7.70
N MET A 34 -1.38 1.68 -7.25
CA MET A 34 -0.17 0.84 -7.19
C MET A 34 -0.32 -0.33 -6.21
N ILE A 35 -0.92 -0.12 -5.03
CA ILE A 35 -1.17 -1.20 -4.06
C ILE A 35 -2.19 -2.19 -4.61
N LYS A 36 -3.25 -1.70 -5.24
CA LYS A 36 -4.28 -2.55 -5.85
C LYS A 36 -3.68 -3.39 -6.97
N ALA A 37 -2.92 -2.79 -7.88
CA ALA A 37 -2.21 -3.48 -8.96
C ALA A 37 -1.22 -4.52 -8.41
N THR A 38 -0.56 -4.26 -7.27
CA THR A 38 0.29 -5.24 -6.58
C THR A 38 -0.52 -6.48 -6.17
N GLY A 39 -1.69 -6.27 -5.55
CA GLY A 39 -2.60 -7.37 -5.20
C GLY A 39 -3.11 -8.14 -6.43
N GLU A 40 -3.47 -7.42 -7.50
CA GLU A 40 -3.89 -8.05 -8.76
C GLU A 40 -2.79 -8.91 -9.37
N ALA A 41 -1.56 -8.41 -9.43
CA ALA A 41 -0.41 -9.13 -9.98
C ALA A 41 -0.09 -10.40 -9.19
N ASP A 42 -0.11 -10.33 -7.85
CA ASP A 42 0.09 -11.49 -6.99
C ASP A 42 -1.00 -12.55 -7.18
N ALA A 43 -2.26 -12.12 -7.31
CA ALA A 43 -3.36 -13.03 -7.58
C ALA A 43 -3.24 -13.69 -8.96
N ILE A 44 -2.85 -12.95 -10.00
CA ILE A 44 -2.60 -13.51 -11.33
C ILE A 44 -1.47 -14.55 -11.25
N ALA A 45 -0.36 -14.21 -10.59
CA ALA A 45 0.77 -15.09 -10.44
C ALA A 45 0.40 -16.38 -9.69
N LEU A 46 -0.44 -16.28 -8.66
CA LEU A 46 -0.98 -17.45 -7.94
C LEU A 46 -1.92 -18.29 -8.81
N VAL A 47 -2.92 -17.65 -9.43
CA VAL A 47 -3.92 -18.33 -10.28
C VAL A 47 -3.26 -19.07 -11.44
N CYS A 48 -2.22 -18.47 -12.02
CA CYS A 48 -1.48 -19.06 -13.12
C CYS A 48 -0.39 -20.04 -12.68
N GLY A 49 -0.25 -20.29 -11.37
CA GLY A 49 0.73 -21.22 -10.82
C GLY A 49 2.19 -20.76 -10.96
N LYS A 50 2.43 -19.46 -11.17
CA LYS A 50 3.77 -18.87 -11.23
C LYS A 50 4.36 -18.61 -9.85
N LEU A 51 3.50 -18.35 -8.86
CA LEU A 51 3.87 -18.24 -7.45
C LEU A 51 3.02 -19.18 -6.61
N SER A 52 3.63 -19.74 -5.56
CA SER A 52 2.93 -20.43 -4.49
C SER A 52 2.30 -19.43 -3.50
N GLU A 53 1.36 -19.88 -2.67
CA GLU A 53 0.77 -19.05 -1.61
C GLU A 53 1.83 -18.51 -0.63
N ALA A 54 2.86 -19.32 -0.33
CA ALA A 54 3.96 -18.90 0.52
C ALA A 54 4.76 -17.74 -0.11
N GLN A 55 5.04 -17.81 -1.41
CA GLN A 55 5.75 -16.75 -2.12
C GLN A 55 4.92 -15.47 -2.21
N VAL A 56 3.61 -15.58 -2.47
CA VAL A 56 2.68 -14.44 -2.44
C VAL A 56 2.65 -13.79 -1.06
N LYS A 57 2.60 -14.58 0.01
CA LYS A 57 2.62 -14.06 1.39
C LYS A 57 3.91 -13.29 1.68
N THR A 58 5.05 -13.81 1.24
CA THR A 58 6.34 -13.12 1.37
C THR A 58 6.35 -11.81 0.57
N HIS A 59 5.94 -11.84 -0.70
CA HIS A 59 5.89 -10.64 -1.54
C HIS A 59 4.95 -9.58 -0.97
N LYS A 60 3.76 -9.96 -0.50
CA LYS A 60 2.85 -9.05 0.22
C LYS A 60 3.53 -8.41 1.43
N ALA A 61 4.26 -9.18 2.23
CA ALA A 61 4.95 -8.65 3.41
C ALA A 61 6.05 -7.63 3.03
N GLU A 62 6.81 -7.91 1.98
CA GLU A 62 7.84 -7.00 1.45
C GLU A 62 7.23 -5.70 0.89
N ALA A 63 6.19 -5.82 0.06
CA ALA A 63 5.43 -4.68 -0.46
C ALA A 63 4.86 -3.83 0.68
N ARG A 64 4.26 -4.46 1.69
CA ARG A 64 3.74 -3.76 2.89
C ARG A 64 4.82 -2.92 3.55
N GLN A 65 6.00 -3.47 3.77
CA GLN A 65 7.11 -2.72 4.39
C GLN A 65 7.55 -1.52 3.55
N LEU A 66 7.53 -1.64 2.22
CA LEU A 66 7.85 -0.53 1.31
C LEU A 66 6.84 0.61 1.44
N TYR A 67 5.54 0.30 1.42
CA TYR A 67 4.49 1.32 1.49
C TYR A 67 4.36 1.96 2.88
N LEU A 68 4.65 1.21 3.95
CA LEU A 68 4.73 1.77 5.30
C LEU A 68 5.81 2.87 5.40
N LYS A 69 6.95 2.69 4.73
CA LYS A 69 8.01 3.72 4.67
C LYS A 69 7.58 4.99 3.94
N ASN A 70 6.56 4.90 3.08
CA ASN A 70 5.98 6.02 2.35
C ASN A 70 4.77 6.67 3.07
N GLY A 71 4.58 6.38 4.37
CA GLY A 71 3.54 6.99 5.19
C GLY A 71 2.16 6.34 5.07
N ILE A 72 2.03 5.24 4.32
CA ILE A 72 0.78 4.50 4.21
C ILE A 72 0.60 3.64 5.44
N THR A 73 -0.62 3.59 5.99
CA THR A 73 -0.89 2.74 7.16
C THR A 73 -1.00 1.28 6.75
N ALA A 74 -0.67 0.40 7.69
CA ALA A 74 -0.76 -1.04 7.49
C ALA A 74 -2.17 -1.48 7.06
N ALA A 75 -3.20 -0.92 7.70
CA ALA A 75 -4.60 -1.21 7.40
C ALA A 75 -5.00 -0.73 6.00
N ALA A 76 -4.58 0.48 5.60
CA ALA A 76 -4.87 1.01 4.26
C ALA A 76 -4.21 0.17 3.16
N PHE A 77 -2.96 -0.27 3.38
CA PHE A 77 -2.30 -1.20 2.47
C PHE A 77 -3.05 -2.54 2.40
N ASP A 78 -3.35 -3.15 3.54
CA ASP A 78 -3.95 -4.48 3.60
C ASP A 78 -5.35 -4.51 2.95
N ASP A 79 -6.16 -3.47 3.14
CA ASP A 79 -7.48 -3.32 2.53
C ASP A 79 -7.40 -3.18 1.00
N VAL A 80 -6.60 -2.23 0.50
CA VAL A 80 -6.48 -1.97 -0.94
C VAL A 80 -5.83 -3.13 -1.68
N TYR A 81 -4.83 -3.78 -1.08
CA TYR A 81 -4.21 -4.98 -1.64
C TYR A 81 -5.24 -6.10 -1.79
N ALA A 82 -6.05 -6.32 -0.75
CA ALA A 82 -7.08 -7.36 -0.76
C ALA A 82 -8.13 -7.11 -1.85
N GLN A 83 -8.54 -5.86 -2.07
CA GLN A 83 -9.48 -5.51 -3.14
C GLN A 83 -8.98 -5.98 -4.52
N GLY A 84 -7.72 -5.70 -4.87
CA GLY A 84 -7.13 -6.14 -6.13
C GLY A 84 -6.97 -7.66 -6.21
N PHE A 85 -6.43 -8.26 -5.14
CA PHE A 85 -6.17 -9.70 -5.05
C PHE A 85 -7.46 -10.53 -5.19
N ASP A 86 -8.50 -10.16 -4.44
CA ASP A 86 -9.77 -10.88 -4.43
C ASP A 86 -10.57 -10.64 -5.71
N ALA A 87 -10.50 -9.46 -6.33
CA ALA A 87 -11.14 -9.19 -7.61
C ALA A 87 -10.62 -10.12 -8.71
N VAL A 88 -9.30 -10.32 -8.79
CA VAL A 88 -8.69 -11.25 -9.76
C VAL A 88 -9.09 -12.68 -9.45
N LYS A 89 -9.05 -13.12 -8.17
CA LYS A 89 -9.48 -14.48 -7.81
C LYS A 89 -10.94 -14.75 -8.15
N ALA A 90 -11.82 -13.76 -7.91
CA ALA A 90 -13.23 -13.85 -8.28
C ALA A 90 -13.41 -13.94 -9.80
N LEU A 91 -12.69 -13.12 -10.57
CA LEU A 91 -12.70 -13.17 -12.03
C LEU A 91 -12.19 -14.52 -12.55
N ALA A 92 -11.07 -14.99 -12.03
CA ALA A 92 -10.47 -16.28 -12.40
C ALA A 92 -11.45 -17.43 -12.16
N LYS A 93 -12.14 -17.42 -11.01
CA LYS A 93 -13.20 -18.37 -10.70
C LYS A 93 -14.36 -18.27 -11.70
N ALA A 94 -14.85 -17.07 -11.97
CA ALA A 94 -15.96 -16.84 -12.90
C ALA A 94 -15.63 -17.26 -14.35
N LYS A 95 -14.36 -17.14 -14.75
CA LYS A 95 -13.86 -17.45 -16.09
C LYS A 95 -13.19 -18.82 -16.21
N ASN A 96 -13.16 -19.61 -15.13
CA ASN A 96 -12.46 -20.89 -15.06
C ASN A 96 -10.98 -20.80 -15.50
N ILE A 97 -10.32 -19.69 -15.15
CA ILE A 97 -8.88 -19.50 -15.38
C ILE A 97 -8.12 -20.40 -14.41
N LYS A 98 -7.17 -21.14 -14.95
CA LYS A 98 -6.32 -22.09 -14.21
C LYS A 98 -4.93 -22.15 -14.84
N PRO A 99 -3.93 -22.72 -14.15
CA PRO A 99 -2.60 -22.91 -14.73
C PRO A 99 -2.68 -23.60 -16.10
N GLY A 100 -1.94 -23.07 -17.08
CA GLY A 100 -1.93 -23.56 -18.47
C GLY A 100 -3.07 -23.05 -19.36
N SER A 101 -4.04 -22.30 -18.82
CA SER A 101 -5.03 -21.60 -19.67
C SER A 101 -4.38 -20.52 -20.54
N VAL A 102 -5.00 -20.18 -21.66
CA VAL A 102 -4.51 -19.13 -22.58
C VAL A 102 -4.32 -17.79 -21.85
N ALA A 103 -5.21 -17.47 -20.90
CA ALA A 103 -5.09 -16.26 -20.08
C ALA A 103 -3.83 -16.23 -19.18
N CYS A 104 -3.17 -17.38 -18.98
CA CYS A 104 -1.94 -17.52 -18.21
C CYS A 104 -0.68 -17.66 -19.08
N GLN A 105 -0.85 -17.73 -20.40
CA GLN A 105 0.28 -17.73 -21.34
C GLN A 105 0.77 -16.29 -21.45
N ARG A 106 2.07 -16.06 -21.19
CA ARG A 106 2.71 -14.82 -21.64
C ARG A 106 2.58 -14.83 -23.16
N ALA A 107 2.18 -13.72 -23.78
CA ALA A 107 2.37 -13.58 -25.23
C ALA A 107 3.83 -14.00 -25.52
N PRO A 108 4.08 -14.84 -26.55
CA PRO A 108 5.44 -15.15 -26.93
C PRO A 108 6.18 -13.81 -27.05
N GLU A 109 7.32 -13.70 -26.37
CA GLU A 109 8.23 -12.59 -26.60
C GLU A 109 8.53 -12.62 -28.10
N ASP A 110 7.98 -11.64 -28.82
CA ASP A 110 8.37 -11.41 -30.19
C ASP A 110 9.88 -11.15 -30.14
N THR A 111 10.61 -12.17 -30.54
CA THR A 111 12.04 -12.16 -30.82
C THR A 111 12.41 -10.79 -31.37
N GLU A 112 13.14 -10.00 -30.57
CA GLU A 112 13.93 -8.88 -31.10
C GLU A 112 14.89 -9.50 -32.10
N THR A 113 14.46 -9.51 -33.36
CA THR A 113 15.36 -9.68 -34.49
C THR A 113 15.92 -8.28 -34.70
N GLU A 114 16.99 -7.98 -33.98
CA GLU A 114 17.93 -6.96 -34.42
C GLU A 114 18.55 -7.48 -35.72
N ASP A 115 18.14 -6.90 -36.85
CA ASP A 115 18.85 -6.95 -38.15
C ASP A 115 20.00 -5.92 -38.16
#